data_AF-A0A4Y1ZK95-F1
#
_entry.id   AF-A0A4Y1ZK95-F1
#
_cell.length_a   1.000
_cell.length_b   1.000
_cell.length_c   1.000
_cell.angle_alpha   90.00
_cell.angle_beta   90.00
_cell.angle_gamma   90.00
#
_symmetry.space_group_name_H-M   'P 1'
#
loop_
_entity.id
_entity.type
_entity.pdbx_description
1 polymer ?
#
loop_
_entity_poly.entity_id
_entity_poly.type
_entity_poly.pdbx_seq_one_letter_code
_entity_poly.pdbx_strand_id
1 'polypeptide(L)'
;MQLIKGFSAYVRCEASAQGKQKFGTRIGEKLNDPYIKEVVPAFINAVKEISMTRDKTWIRSLDITHEPAAGYGERIIHVYNTLSGQEVAKLHVRRNHPPQAGYAFQFHYHTVLDGFKDHHEIKTIYWGKNMPPKWQNTPIET
;
A
#
# COMPACT_ATOMS: atom_id res chain seq x y z
N MET A 1 8.88 21.58 4.72
CA MET A 1 7.48 21.07 4.79
C MET A 1 6.74 20.98 3.46
N GLN A 2 6.75 21.99 2.57
CA GLN A 2 5.85 22.00 1.41
C GLN A 2 6.06 20.85 0.41
N LEU A 3 7.31 20.47 0.11
CA LEU A 3 7.62 19.32 -0.75
C LEU A 3 7.10 18.00 -0.17
N ILE A 4 7.35 17.75 1.12
CA ILE A 4 6.84 16.56 1.82
C ILE A 4 5.31 16.54 1.78
N LYS A 5 4.64 17.68 2.01
CA LYS A 5 3.17 17.78 1.94
C LYS A 5 2.65 17.47 0.53
N GLY A 6 3.31 18.01 -0.50
CA GLY A 6 2.96 17.76 -1.90
C GLY A 6 3.10 16.28 -2.26
N PHE A 7 4.26 15.69 -1.97
CA PHE A 7 4.49 14.26 -2.23
C PHE A 7 3.54 13.37 -1.42
N SER A 8 3.28 13.68 -0.15
CA SER A 8 2.31 12.95 0.68
C SER A 8 0.88 12.99 0.13
N ALA A 9 0.49 14.13 -0.48
CA ALA A 9 -0.81 14.25 -1.12
C ALA A 9 -0.88 13.41 -2.40
N TYR A 10 0.20 13.42 -3.19
CA TYR A 10 0.33 12.56 -4.36
C TYR A 10 0.24 11.07 -4.01
N VAL A 11 1.06 10.58 -3.07
CA VAL A 11 1.02 9.18 -2.61
C VAL A 11 -0.36 8.82 -2.05
N ARG A 12 -1.06 9.74 -1.39
CA ARG A 12 -2.42 9.49 -0.88
C ARG A 12 -3.39 9.21 -2.02
N CYS A 13 -3.37 10.02 -3.08
CA CYS A 13 -4.22 9.83 -4.25
C CYS A 13 -3.92 8.48 -4.91
N GLU A 14 -2.64 8.19 -5.17
CA GLU A 14 -2.21 6.95 -5.83
C GLU A 14 -2.51 5.70 -5.00
N ALA A 15 -2.16 5.70 -3.71
CA ALA A 15 -2.47 4.58 -2.82
C ALA A 15 -3.98 4.33 -2.72
N SER A 16 -4.79 5.39 -2.71
CA SER A 16 -6.25 5.27 -2.71
C SER A 16 -6.77 4.65 -4.01
N ALA A 17 -6.28 5.13 -5.16
CA ALA A 17 -6.69 4.64 -6.48
C ALA A 17 -6.26 3.19 -6.71
N GLN A 18 -4.98 2.89 -6.49
CA GLN A 18 -4.42 1.55 -6.71
C GLN A 18 -5.01 0.52 -5.74
N GLY A 19 -5.30 0.89 -4.48
CA GLY A 19 -6.00 0.03 -3.55
C GLY A 19 -7.40 -0.35 -4.06
N LYS A 20 -8.20 0.65 -4.45
CA LYS A 20 -9.55 0.43 -5.03
C LYS A 20 -9.49 -0.43 -6.29
N GLN A 21 -8.54 -0.16 -7.19
CA GLN A 21 -8.31 -0.98 -8.38
C GLN A 21 -8.02 -2.44 -8.00
N LYS A 22 -7.10 -2.66 -7.05
CA LYS A 22 -6.71 -4.01 -6.62
C LYS A 22 -7.88 -4.80 -6.03
N PHE A 23 -8.71 -4.16 -5.21
CA PHE A 23 -9.82 -4.84 -4.54
C PHE A 23 -10.98 -5.13 -5.51
N GLY A 24 -11.16 -4.29 -6.53
CA GLY A 24 -12.30 -4.35 -7.44
C GLY A 24 -13.63 -4.22 -6.68
N THR A 25 -14.73 -4.48 -7.37
CA THR A 25 -16.08 -4.27 -6.82
C THR A 25 -16.33 -5.16 -5.59
N ARG A 26 -16.12 -6.47 -5.72
CA ARG A 26 -16.56 -7.44 -4.71
C ARG A 26 -15.79 -7.38 -3.40
N ILE A 27 -14.46 -7.30 -3.45
CA ILE A 27 -13.67 -7.16 -2.21
C ILE A 27 -13.77 -5.73 -1.69
N GLY A 28 -13.84 -4.75 -2.61
CA GLY A 28 -13.96 -3.33 -2.31
C GLY A 28 -15.17 -2.97 -1.43
N GLU A 29 -16.29 -3.68 -1.56
CA GLU A 29 -17.48 -3.53 -0.69
C GLU A 29 -17.13 -3.56 0.81
N LYS A 30 -16.17 -4.40 1.22
CA LYS A 30 -15.74 -4.52 2.62
C LYS A 30 -14.48 -3.71 2.93
N LEU A 31 -13.58 -3.58 1.96
CA LEU A 31 -12.22 -3.07 2.20
C LEU A 31 -12.08 -1.57 1.97
N ASN A 32 -12.82 -0.98 1.02
CA ASN A 32 -12.55 0.39 0.57
C ASN A 32 -12.62 1.43 1.69
N ASP A 33 -13.70 1.41 2.47
CA ASP A 33 -13.91 2.36 3.56
C ASP A 33 -12.82 2.30 4.65
N PRO A 34 -12.58 1.15 5.30
CA PRO A 34 -11.51 1.03 6.30
C PRO A 34 -10.12 1.24 5.70
N TYR A 35 -9.88 0.84 4.45
CA TYR A 35 -8.62 1.08 3.77
C TYR A 35 -8.33 2.58 3.62
N ILE A 36 -9.28 3.36 3.11
CA ILE A 36 -9.12 4.80 2.91
C ILE A 36 -9.03 5.56 4.24
N LYS A 37 -9.81 5.13 5.26
CA LYS A 37 -9.89 5.83 6.54
C LYS A 37 -8.72 5.52 7.48
N GLU A 38 -8.14 4.32 7.42
CA GLU A 38 -7.14 3.86 8.39
C GLU A 38 -5.81 3.49 7.73
N VAL A 39 -5.84 2.70 6.66
CA VAL A 39 -4.62 2.14 6.04
C VAL A 39 -3.83 3.19 5.26
N VAL A 40 -4.49 3.94 4.38
CA VAL A 40 -3.82 4.98 3.59
C VAL A 40 -3.18 6.03 4.50
N PRO A 41 -3.88 6.62 5.50
CA PRO A 41 -3.26 7.59 6.40
C PRO A 41 -2.03 7.06 7.16
N ALA A 42 -2.07 5.81 7.63
CA ALA A 42 -0.93 5.19 8.32
C ALA A 42 0.30 5.10 7.41
N PHE A 43 0.12 4.61 6.18
CA PHE A 43 1.22 4.52 5.21
C PHE A 43 1.79 5.90 4.85
N ILE A 44 0.94 6.91 4.67
CA ILE A 44 1.39 8.28 4.39
C ILE A 44 2.20 8.86 5.54
N ASN A 45 1.87 8.53 6.79
CA ASN A 45 2.65 8.98 7.93
C ASN A 45 4.05 8.34 7.93
N ALA A 46 4.17 7.04 7.66
CA ALA A 46 5.48 6.39 7.51
C ALA A 46 6.33 7.05 6.41
N VAL A 47 5.75 7.35 5.24
CA VAL A 47 6.45 8.05 4.14
C VAL A 47 6.92 9.45 4.57
N LYS A 48 6.08 10.19 5.31
CA LYS A 48 6.44 11.52 5.85
C LYS A 48 7.61 11.43 6.83
N GLU A 49 7.57 10.48 7.76
CA GLU A 49 8.61 10.29 8.76
C GLU A 49 9.97 10.02 8.11
N ILE A 50 10.02 9.12 7.12
CA ILE A 50 11.24 8.87 6.35
C ILE A 50 11.71 10.16 5.65
N SER A 51 10.79 10.94 5.09
CA SER A 51 11.10 12.16 4.33
C SER A 51 11.58 13.32 5.20
N MET A 52 11.23 13.36 6.49
CA MET A 52 11.60 14.47 7.40
C MET A 52 13.10 14.59 7.65
N THR A 53 13.84 13.49 7.47
CA THR A 53 15.29 13.42 7.70
C THR A 53 16.11 13.59 6.41
N ARG A 54 15.48 13.98 5.30
CA ARG A 54 16.06 13.99 3.96
C ARG A 54 16.08 15.38 3.35
N ASP A 55 17.01 15.62 2.43
CA ASP A 55 17.10 16.89 1.72
C ASP A 55 16.03 17.05 0.63
N LYS A 56 15.95 18.26 0.08
CA LYS A 56 14.95 18.58 -0.95
C LYS A 56 15.18 17.82 -2.27
N THR A 57 16.41 17.47 -2.59
CA THR A 57 16.76 16.75 -3.82
C THR A 57 16.26 15.32 -3.73
N TRP A 58 16.50 14.67 -2.59
CA TRP A 58 16.02 13.33 -2.30
C TRP A 58 14.48 13.24 -2.32
N ILE A 59 13.79 14.22 -1.72
CA ILE A 59 12.31 14.24 -1.74
C ILE A 59 11.78 14.41 -3.17
N ARG A 60 12.46 15.21 -4.00
CA ARG A 60 12.08 15.43 -5.41
C ARG A 60 12.34 14.22 -6.30
N SER A 61 13.22 13.33 -5.89
CA SER A 61 13.48 12.09 -6.61
C SER A 61 12.64 10.92 -6.11
N LEU A 62 11.61 11.16 -5.29
CA LEU A 62 10.69 10.09 -4.93
C LEU A 62 9.61 9.92 -5.99
N ASP A 63 9.27 8.67 -6.25
CA ASP A 63 8.16 8.28 -7.10
C ASP A 63 7.50 7.00 -6.56
N ILE A 64 6.44 6.55 -7.23
CA ILE A 64 5.66 5.39 -6.82
C ILE A 64 5.57 4.35 -7.93
N THR A 65 5.46 3.08 -7.56
CA THR A 65 5.14 2.05 -8.54
C THR A 65 3.71 2.26 -9.05
N HIS A 66 3.54 2.18 -10.36
CA HIS A 66 2.22 2.10 -10.96
C HIS A 66 1.76 0.65 -11.02
N GLU A 67 0.44 0.46 -10.93
CA GLU A 67 -0.27 -0.81 -10.98
C GLU A 67 -0.03 -1.75 -9.76
N PRO A 68 -1.09 -2.07 -8.99
CA PRO A 68 -0.99 -3.05 -7.92
C PRO A 68 -0.73 -4.45 -8.49
N ALA A 69 -0.08 -5.33 -7.72
CA ALA A 69 0.12 -6.70 -8.16
C ALA A 69 -1.22 -7.44 -8.30
N ALA A 70 -1.38 -8.23 -9.34
CA ALA A 70 -2.61 -8.97 -9.60
C ALA A 70 -2.60 -10.39 -8.97
N GLY A 71 -3.68 -11.15 -9.16
CA GLY A 71 -3.76 -12.55 -8.74
C GLY A 71 -3.59 -12.78 -7.23
N TYR A 72 -2.39 -13.23 -6.83
CA TYR A 72 -2.01 -13.44 -5.42
C TYR A 72 -0.98 -12.47 -4.84
N GLY A 73 -0.44 -11.56 -5.66
CA GLY A 73 0.58 -10.64 -5.18
C GLY A 73 0.07 -9.68 -4.10
N GLU A 74 0.94 -9.37 -3.14
CA GLU A 74 0.59 -8.55 -1.98
C GLU A 74 0.74 -7.05 -2.23
N ARG A 75 1.63 -6.65 -3.14
CA ARG A 75 1.90 -5.24 -3.48
C ARG A 75 0.60 -4.49 -3.80
N ILE A 76 0.39 -3.39 -3.08
CA ILE A 76 -0.53 -2.33 -3.49
C ILE A 76 0.27 -1.25 -4.19
N ILE A 77 1.21 -0.63 -3.48
CA ILE A 77 2.03 0.49 -3.98
C ILE A 77 3.37 0.50 -3.25
N HIS A 78 4.46 0.77 -3.95
CA HIS A 78 5.75 1.08 -3.36
C HIS A 78 6.11 2.54 -3.63
N VAL A 79 6.90 3.12 -2.75
CA VAL A 79 7.60 4.40 -2.93
C VAL A 79 9.08 4.06 -3.11
N TYR A 80 9.71 4.61 -4.13
CA TYR A 80 11.12 4.41 -4.41
C TYR A 80 11.80 5.73 -4.79
N ASN A 81 13.13 5.72 -4.76
CA ASN A 81 13.94 6.84 -5.21
C ASN A 81 14.39 6.63 -6.67
N THR A 82 14.03 7.54 -7.57
CA THR A 82 14.31 7.45 -9.01
C THR A 82 15.78 7.63 -9.36
N LEU A 83 16.58 8.29 -8.52
CA LEU A 83 18.01 8.48 -8.77
C LEU A 83 18.83 7.24 -8.42
N SER A 84 18.47 6.53 -7.35
CA SER A 84 19.19 5.32 -6.91
C SER A 84 18.51 4.01 -7.30
N GLY A 85 17.24 4.06 -7.72
CA GLY A 85 16.41 2.88 -7.94
C GLY A 85 16.04 2.14 -6.64
N GLN A 86 16.36 2.70 -5.47
CA GLN A 86 16.15 2.02 -4.19
C GLN A 86 14.73 2.23 -3.67
N GLU A 87 14.16 1.15 -3.16
CA GLU A 87 12.90 1.15 -2.42
C GLU A 87 13.00 2.02 -1.16
N VAL A 88 11.90 2.66 -0.79
CA VAL A 88 11.79 3.55 0.38
C VAL A 88 10.72 3.04 1.34
N ALA A 89 9.53 2.75 0.83
CA ALA A 89 8.42 2.24 1.63
C ALA A 89 7.50 1.39 0.76
N LYS A 90 6.91 0.34 1.33
CA LYS A 90 6.06 -0.59 0.58
C LYS A 90 4.75 -0.83 1.31
N LEU A 91 3.61 -0.56 0.67
CA LEU A 91 2.29 -0.88 1.21
C LEU A 91 1.74 -2.15 0.56
N HIS A 92 1.39 -3.13 1.40
CA HIS A 92 1.01 -4.46 0.97
C HIS A 92 -0.28 -4.91 1.66
N VAL A 93 -0.96 -5.88 1.05
CA VAL A 93 -2.09 -6.60 1.63
C VAL A 93 -1.93 -8.10 1.42
N ARG A 94 -1.88 -8.84 2.52
CA ARG A 94 -1.86 -10.30 2.51
C ARG A 94 -3.24 -10.89 2.80
N ARG A 95 -3.48 -12.08 2.26
CA ARG A 95 -4.64 -12.90 2.67
C ARG A 95 -4.17 -13.87 3.75
N ASN A 96 -4.57 -13.58 4.97
CA ASN A 96 -4.35 -14.51 6.08
C ASN A 96 -5.47 -15.55 6.09
N HIS A 97 -5.08 -16.79 6.37
CA HIS A 97 -5.99 -17.90 6.63
C HIS A 97 -5.50 -18.65 7.87
N PRO A 98 -5.70 -18.09 9.08
CA PRO A 98 -5.36 -18.80 10.30
C PRO A 98 -6.21 -20.09 10.40
N PRO A 99 -5.66 -21.19 10.92
CA PRO A 99 -6.40 -22.43 11.08
C PRO A 99 -7.73 -22.20 11.81
N GLN A 100 -8.82 -22.73 11.24
CA GLN A 100 -10.18 -22.69 11.80
C GLN A 100 -10.81 -21.28 11.94
N ALA A 101 -10.11 -20.19 11.57
CA ALA A 101 -10.58 -18.82 11.75
C ALA A 101 -11.21 -18.19 10.49
N GLY A 102 -11.12 -18.86 9.34
CA GLY A 102 -11.52 -18.30 8.04
C GLY A 102 -10.50 -17.31 7.48
N TYR A 103 -10.89 -16.57 6.44
CA TYR A 103 -10.00 -15.67 5.71
C TYR A 103 -10.09 -14.24 6.22
N ALA A 104 -8.96 -13.54 6.21
CA ALA A 104 -8.85 -12.12 6.50
C ALA A 104 -7.85 -11.43 5.56
N PHE A 105 -8.02 -10.14 5.36
CA PHE A 105 -7.03 -9.29 4.68
C PHE A 105 -6.25 -8.52 5.73
N GLN A 106 -4.92 -8.63 5.70
CA GLN A 106 -4.06 -7.86 6.58
C GLN A 106 -3.22 -6.88 5.78
N PHE A 107 -3.40 -5.60 6.10
CA PHE A 107 -2.62 -4.50 5.59
C PHE A 107 -1.42 -4.26 6.47
N HIS A 108 -0.27 -4.11 5.83
CA HIS A 108 0.99 -3.82 6.49
C HIS A 108 1.87 -2.99 5.57
N TYR A 109 2.85 -2.29 6.15
CA TYR A 109 3.88 -1.63 5.37
C TYR A 109 5.28 -2.08 5.81
N HIS A 110 6.23 -1.88 4.90
CA HIS A 110 7.65 -2.08 5.13
C HIS A 110 8.39 -0.76 4.90
N THR A 111 9.46 -0.50 5.63
CA THR A 111 10.24 0.74 5.49
C THR A 111 11.72 0.47 5.29
N VAL A 112 12.39 1.41 4.63
CA VAL A 112 13.86 1.39 4.55
C VAL A 112 14.53 1.59 5.92
N LEU A 113 13.82 2.08 6.94
CA LEU A 113 14.38 2.39 8.26
C LEU A 113 14.78 1.11 9.02
N ASP A 114 14.03 0.03 8.85
CA ASP A 114 14.32 -1.30 9.40
C ASP A 114 14.96 -2.25 8.37
N GLY A 115 15.23 -1.75 7.16
CA GLY A 115 15.74 -2.56 6.05
C GLY A 115 14.70 -3.51 5.44
N PHE A 116 13.41 -3.17 5.54
CA PHE A 116 12.27 -3.97 5.09
C PHE A 116 12.12 -5.32 5.79
N LYS A 117 12.52 -5.41 7.05
CA LYS A 117 12.43 -6.64 7.86
C LYS A 117 11.07 -6.75 8.55
N ASP A 118 10.55 -5.62 9.01
CA ASP A 118 9.36 -5.58 9.83
C ASP A 118 8.10 -5.44 8.98
N HIS A 119 7.10 -6.25 9.30
CA HIS A 119 5.74 -6.07 8.79
C HIS A 119 5.01 -5.16 9.77
N HIS A 120 5.03 -3.86 9.53
CA HIS A 120 4.29 -2.90 10.35
C HIS A 120 2.79 -3.08 10.09
N GLU A 121 2.16 -3.96 10.87
CA GLU A 121 0.74 -4.30 10.72
C GLU A 121 -0.13 -3.08 11.03
N ILE A 122 -1.06 -2.78 10.12
CA ILE A 122 -1.93 -1.60 10.24
C ILE A 122 -3.34 -2.03 10.62
N LYS A 123 -3.89 -2.99 9.85
CA LYS A 123 -5.30 -3.38 9.97
C LYS A 123 -5.50 -4.79 9.47
N THR A 124 -6.27 -5.57 10.20
CA THR A 124 -6.82 -6.84 9.74
C THR A 124 -8.34 -6.73 9.58
N ILE A 125 -8.85 -7.14 8.42
CA ILE A 125 -10.29 -7.13 8.11
C ILE A 125 -10.73 -8.55 7.81
N TYR A 126 -11.67 -9.05 8.62
CA TYR A 126 -12.24 -10.38 8.41
C TYR A 126 -13.08 -10.43 7.13
N TRP A 127 -12.83 -11.44 6.30
CA TRP A 127 -13.58 -11.67 5.06
C TRP A 127 -14.75 -12.62 5.28
N GLY A 128 -14.48 -13.82 5.78
CA GLY A 128 -15.45 -14.91 5.86
C GLY A 128 -14.79 -16.29 5.82
N LYS A 129 -15.60 -17.36 5.94
CA LYS A 129 -15.11 -18.75 5.89
C LYS A 129 -14.67 -19.19 4.49
N ASN A 130 -15.30 -18.63 3.45
CA ASN A 130 -14.99 -18.97 2.06
C ASN A 130 -13.75 -18.20 1.58
N MET A 131 -12.96 -18.84 0.72
CA MET A 131 -11.79 -18.20 0.11
C MET A 131 -12.22 -16.93 -0.66
N PRO A 132 -11.57 -15.78 -0.42
CA PRO A 132 -11.85 -14.57 -1.18
C PRO A 132 -11.40 -14.73 -2.64
N PRO A 133 -12.03 -14.00 -3.58
CA PRO A 133 -11.60 -14.01 -4.98
C PRO A 133 -10.16 -13.49 -5.12
N LYS A 134 -9.56 -13.76 -6.29
CA LYS A 134 -8.25 -13.19 -6.65
C LYS A 134 -8.37 -11.68 -6.89
N TRP A 135 -7.26 -10.96 -6.76
CA TRP A 135 -7.18 -9.57 -7.21
C TRP A 135 -7.45 -9.51 -8.71
N GLN A 136 -8.14 -8.47 -9.17
CA GLN A 136 -8.43 -8.31 -10.60
C GLN A 136 -7.10 -8.19 -11.38
N ASN A 137 -7.01 -8.89 -12.51
CA ASN A 137 -6.11 -8.51 -13.58
C ASN A 137 -6.87 -7.45 -14.37
N THR A 138 -6.51 -6.18 -14.27
CA THR A 138 -7.03 -5.20 -15.23
C THR A 138 -5.93 -5.00 -16.26
N PRO A 139 -6.05 -5.53 -17.50
CA PRO A 139 -5.33 -4.92 -18.61
C PRO A 139 -5.86 -3.50 -18.69
N ILE A 140 -4.98 -2.50 -18.70
CA ILE A 140 -5.38 -1.17 -19.17
C ILE A 140 -5.81 -1.38 -20.62
N GLU A 141 -7.09 -1.20 -20.92
CA GLU A 141 -7.52 -1.06 -22.31
C GLU A 141 -6.80 0.18 -22.85
N THR A 142 -5.82 -0.07 -23.73
CA THR A 142 -5.12 0.94 -24.54
C THR A 142 -6.03 1.47 -25.61
#